data_AF-A0A9X1TGT6-F1
#
_entry.id   AF-A0A9X1TGT6-F1
#
_cell.length_a   1.000
_cell.length_b   1.000
_cell.length_c   1.000
_cell.angle_alpha   90.00
_cell.angle_beta   90.00
_cell.angle_gamma   90.00
#
_symmetry.space_group_name_H-M   'P 1'
#
loop_
_entity.id
_entity.type
_entity.pdbx_description
1 polymer ?
#
loop_
_entity_poly.entity_id
_entity_poly.type
_entity_poly.pdbx_seq_one_letter_code
_entity_poly.pdbx_strand_id
1 'polypeptide(L)'
;MIRISTLPLIQNTEQFNAATLILLVDVLFVGDTPRKMRERIKNNHGGFIYDKKTYIPITLTGTPESLLANAGTPIVFKFDQGFENDYHFNGNLEAAIFHKKLYDISYLIGEASIQFVKEEEFIVERYLSGAREYIEPEKEVKMLAPVVKMPAIGVKAMKGLAPVKK
;
A
#
# COMPACT_ATOMS: atom_id res chain seq x y z
N MET A 1 21.39 -9.54 5.30
CA MET A 1 20.54 -8.34 5.46
C MET A 1 20.29 -7.75 4.08
N ILE A 2 19.08 -7.27 3.81
CA ILE A 2 18.59 -6.84 2.50
C ILE A 2 18.44 -5.32 2.50
N ARG A 3 18.81 -4.66 1.40
CA ARG A 3 18.64 -3.21 1.23
C ARG A 3 17.28 -2.93 0.59
N ILE A 4 16.43 -2.16 1.27
CA ILE A 4 15.11 -1.73 0.77
C ILE A 4 15.28 -0.93 -0.52
N SER A 5 16.32 -0.10 -0.60
CA SER A 5 16.64 0.69 -1.80
C SER A 5 16.87 -0.14 -3.08
N THR A 6 17.15 -1.43 -2.93
CA THR A 6 17.42 -2.36 -4.03
C THR A 6 16.24 -3.27 -4.37
N LEU A 7 15.17 -3.22 -3.58
CA LEU A 7 14.00 -4.06 -3.79
C LEU A 7 13.18 -3.56 -4.99
N PRO A 8 12.56 -4.47 -5.76
CA PRO A 8 11.69 -4.08 -6.85
C PRO A 8 10.41 -3.42 -6.30
N LEU A 9 10.14 -2.20 -6.78
CA LEU A 9 8.98 -1.42 -6.36
C LEU A 9 7.73 -1.88 -7.12
N ILE A 10 6.61 -1.98 -6.42
CA ILE A 10 5.29 -2.19 -7.02
C ILE A 10 4.77 -0.84 -7.54
N GLN A 11 4.57 -0.76 -8.86
CA GLN A 11 4.23 0.47 -9.57
C GLN A 11 2.77 0.56 -10.01
N ASN A 12 2.03 -0.56 -9.95
CA ASN A 12 0.63 -0.62 -10.34
C ASN A 12 -0.10 -1.79 -9.66
N THR A 13 -1.43 -1.77 -9.76
CA THR A 13 -2.31 -2.78 -9.15
C THR A 13 -2.10 -4.18 -9.72
N GLU A 14 -1.70 -4.31 -10.99
CA GLU A 14 -1.42 -5.60 -11.62
C GLU A 14 -0.20 -6.27 -10.97
N GLN A 15 0.89 -5.53 -10.78
CA GLN A 15 2.07 -5.98 -10.05
C GLN A 15 1.74 -6.31 -8.59
N PHE A 16 0.88 -5.51 -7.94
CA PHE A 16 0.43 -5.77 -6.57
C PHE A 16 -0.30 -7.11 -6.45
N ASN A 17 -1.25 -7.38 -7.35
CA ASN A 17 -2.03 -8.61 -7.34
C ASN A 17 -1.23 -9.84 -7.81
N ALA A 18 -0.17 -9.64 -8.58
CA ALA A 18 0.71 -10.72 -9.03
C ALA A 18 1.76 -11.11 -7.97
N ALA A 19 2.07 -10.21 -7.02
CA ALA A 19 3.01 -10.49 -5.95
C ALA A 19 2.44 -11.55 -5.00
N THR A 20 3.32 -12.43 -4.52
CA THR A 20 2.97 -13.49 -3.56
C THR A 20 3.46 -13.15 -2.15
N LEU A 21 4.46 -12.28 -2.03
CA LEU A 21 4.89 -11.66 -0.79
C LEU A 21 5.27 -10.20 -1.06
N ILE A 22 4.75 -9.30 -0.23
CA ILE A 22 4.99 -7.86 -0.34
C ILE A 22 5.62 -7.33 0.94
N LEU A 23 6.37 -6.23 0.78
CA LEU A 23 6.86 -5.41 1.87
C LEU A 23 6.23 -4.02 1.76
N LEU A 24 5.47 -3.64 2.79
CA LEU A 24 5.05 -2.26 3.01
C LEU A 24 6.09 -1.55 3.86
N VAL A 25 6.59 -0.41 3.36
CA VAL A 25 7.51 0.47 4.06
C VAL A 25 6.88 1.83 4.24
N ASP A 26 6.90 2.33 5.48
CA ASP A 26 6.38 3.64 5.84
C ASP A 26 7.18 4.26 6.99
N VAL A 27 6.81 5.46 7.42
CA VAL A 27 7.42 6.15 8.56
C VAL A 27 6.37 6.57 9.59
N LEU A 28 6.60 6.18 10.83
CA LEU A 28 5.76 6.55 11.97
C LEU A 28 6.35 7.75 12.68
N PHE A 29 5.55 8.78 12.90
CA PHE A 29 5.91 9.88 13.78
C PHE A 29 5.66 9.48 15.24
N VAL A 30 6.68 9.64 16.08
CA VAL A 30 6.66 9.21 17.49
C VAL A 30 6.07 10.27 18.43
N GLY A 31 5.59 11.40 17.88
CA GLY A 31 4.99 12.47 18.68
C GLY A 31 5.98 13.23 19.56
N ASP A 32 5.46 13.97 20.53
CA ASP A 32 6.21 14.69 21.56
C ASP A 32 6.60 13.77 22.73
N THR A 33 7.16 12.61 22.41
CA THR A 33 7.66 11.68 23.43
C THR A 33 8.79 12.33 24.24
N PRO A 34 8.90 12.05 25.56
CA PRO A 34 9.97 12.57 26.40
C PRO A 34 11.36 12.24 25.83
N ARG A 35 12.35 13.13 26.05
CA ARG A 35 13.70 12.99 25.49
C ARG A 35 14.32 11.60 25.70
N LYS A 36 14.19 11.03 26.91
CA LYS A 36 14.69 9.69 27.24
C LYS A 36 14.07 8.60 26.34
N MET A 37 12.79 8.74 26.02
CA MET A 37 12.08 7.81 25.15
C MET A 37 12.55 7.95 23.69
N ARG A 38 12.72 9.18 23.19
CA ARG A 38 13.25 9.43 21.84
C ARG A 38 14.67 8.85 21.65
N GLU A 39 15.53 9.03 22.66
CA GLU A 39 16.89 8.45 22.65
C GLU A 39 16.84 6.91 22.64
N ARG A 40 15.95 6.30 23.41
CA ARG A 40 15.78 4.84 23.45
C ARG A 40 15.25 4.28 22.13
N ILE A 41 14.24 4.93 21.54
CA ILE A 41 13.67 4.55 20.25
C ILE A 41 14.72 4.60 19.14
N LYS A 42 15.55 5.65 19.14
CA LYS A 42 16.67 5.76 18.20
C LYS A 42 17.67 4.60 18.33
N ASN A 43 17.97 4.20 19.56
CA ASN A 43 18.99 3.20 19.84
C ASN A 43 18.49 1.75 19.67
N ASN A 44 17.22 1.48 19.97
CA ASN A 44 16.71 0.11 20.08
C ASN A 44 15.67 -0.27 19.01
N HIS A 45 14.95 0.71 18.47
CA HIS A 45 13.84 0.47 17.54
C HIS A 45 14.11 1.04 16.14
N GLY A 46 15.37 1.33 15.81
CA GLY A 46 15.75 1.85 14.50
C GLY A 46 15.26 3.26 14.21
N GLY A 47 14.83 4.01 15.24
CA GLY A 47 14.36 5.38 15.06
C GLY A 47 15.44 6.35 14.60
N PHE A 48 15.01 7.49 14.08
CA PHE A 48 15.89 8.56 13.59
C PHE A 48 15.24 9.94 13.78
N ILE A 49 16.03 11.00 13.62
CA ILE A 49 15.58 12.39 13.79
C ILE A 49 15.62 13.09 12.44
N TYR A 50 14.48 13.69 12.06
CA TYR A 50 14.36 14.54 10.88
C TYR A 50 13.53 15.77 11.24
N ASP A 51 13.97 16.97 10.84
CA ASP A 51 13.31 18.24 11.14
C ASP A 51 12.86 18.38 12.62
N LYS A 52 13.78 18.08 13.55
CA LYS A 52 13.55 18.09 15.02
C LYS A 52 12.47 17.13 15.54
N LYS A 53 11.90 16.29 14.67
CA LYS A 53 10.90 15.26 14.99
C LYS A 53 11.56 13.88 14.97
N THR A 54 11.04 12.97 15.78
CA THR A 54 11.52 11.59 15.83
C THR A 54 10.59 10.68 15.05
N TYR A 55 11.17 9.87 14.18
CA TYR A 55 10.46 8.93 13.32
C TYR A 55 11.00 7.51 13.52
N ILE A 56 10.16 6.53 13.17
CA ILE A 56 10.52 5.11 13.15
C ILE A 56 10.12 4.57 11.78
N PRO A 57 11.03 3.88 11.05
CA PRO A 57 10.64 3.17 9.85
C PRO A 57 9.75 1.98 10.22
N ILE A 58 8.59 1.89 9.60
CA ILE A 58 7.71 0.73 9.67
C ILE A 58 8.00 -0.16 8.47
N THR A 59 8.21 -1.43 8.72
CA THR A 59 8.31 -2.47 7.69
C THR A 59 7.34 -3.59 8.02
N LEU A 60 6.34 -3.81 7.17
CA LEU A 60 5.34 -4.86 7.31
C LEU A 60 5.42 -5.81 6.12
N THR A 61 5.59 -7.09 6.40
CA THR A 61 5.60 -8.14 5.37
C THR A 61 4.29 -8.91 5.40
N GLY A 62 3.74 -9.24 4.24
CA GLY A 62 2.51 -10.03 4.15
C GLY A 62 2.16 -10.36 2.71
N THR A 63 1.01 -11.03 2.49
CA THR A 63 0.45 -11.19 1.14
C THR A 63 -0.39 -9.96 0.77
N PRO A 64 -0.61 -9.68 -0.52
CA PRO A 64 -1.51 -8.62 -0.97
C PRO A 64 -2.89 -8.67 -0.31
N GLU A 65 -3.47 -9.87 -0.19
CA GLU A 65 -4.78 -10.09 0.41
C GLU A 65 -4.76 -9.75 1.90
N SER A 66 -3.69 -10.12 2.61
CA SER A 66 -3.56 -9.81 4.03
C SER A 66 -3.48 -8.31 4.28
N LEU A 67 -2.80 -7.55 3.42
CA LEU A 67 -2.71 -6.10 3.54
C LEU A 67 -4.07 -5.43 3.34
N LEU A 68 -4.81 -5.86 2.31
CA LEU A 68 -6.15 -5.34 2.03
C LEU A 68 -7.17 -5.73 3.12
N ALA A 69 -7.09 -6.96 3.64
CA ALA A 69 -7.97 -7.41 4.71
C ALA A 69 -7.77 -6.63 6.02
N ASN A 70 -6.57 -6.08 6.25
CA ASN A 70 -6.24 -5.26 7.41
C ASN A 70 -6.40 -3.76 7.16
N ALA A 71 -6.95 -3.35 6.02
CA ALA A 71 -7.26 -1.95 5.76
C ALA A 71 -8.25 -1.40 6.80
N GLY A 72 -7.91 -0.25 7.40
CA GLY A 72 -8.68 0.41 8.45
C GLY A 72 -8.42 -0.13 9.86
N THR A 73 -7.80 -1.30 10.00
CA THR A 73 -7.49 -1.88 11.31
C THR A 73 -6.20 -1.28 11.88
N PRO A 74 -6.20 -0.74 13.11
CA PRO A 74 -4.99 -0.29 13.78
C PRO A 74 -3.99 -1.43 13.95
N ILE A 75 -2.76 -1.20 13.52
CA ILE A 75 -1.60 -2.03 13.85
C ILE A 75 -0.89 -1.33 15.01
N VAL A 76 -1.07 -1.88 16.20
CA VAL A 76 -0.49 -1.34 17.44
C VAL A 76 0.98 -1.72 17.52
N PHE A 77 1.86 -0.73 17.38
CA PHE A 77 3.28 -0.90 17.66
C PHE A 77 3.51 -0.63 19.14
N LYS A 78 3.76 -1.72 19.88
CA LYS A 78 4.14 -1.65 21.29
C LYS A 78 5.65 -1.51 21.41
N PHE A 79 6.08 -0.44 22.04
CA PHE A 79 7.47 -0.18 22.38
C PHE A 79 7.69 -0.40 23.87
N ASP A 80 8.95 -0.48 24.27
CA ASP A 80 9.31 -0.65 25.68
C ASP A 80 8.70 0.45 26.57
N GLN A 81 8.47 0.12 27.84
CA GLN A 81 7.99 1.04 28.89
C GLN A 81 6.60 1.63 28.63
N GLY A 82 5.73 0.89 27.93
CA GLY A 82 4.32 1.23 27.78
C GLY A 82 4.03 2.34 26.76
N PHE A 83 5.01 2.67 25.90
CA PHE A 83 4.75 3.52 24.75
C PHE A 83 4.12 2.68 23.63
N GLU A 84 2.93 3.06 23.19
CA GLU A 84 2.21 2.42 22.10
C GLU A 84 1.90 3.47 21.04
N ASN A 85 1.95 3.08 19.77
CA ASN A 85 1.60 3.95 18.67
C ASN A 85 0.92 3.13 17.57
N ASP A 86 -0.13 3.70 16.98
CA ASP A 86 -1.00 2.98 16.07
C ASP A 86 -0.70 3.41 14.64
N TYR A 87 -0.43 2.42 13.79
CA TYR A 87 -0.37 2.61 12.35
C TYR A 87 -1.67 2.15 11.71
N HIS A 88 -2.22 2.96 10.82
CA HIS A 88 -3.42 2.61 10.08
C HIS A 88 -3.12 2.66 8.59
N PHE A 89 -3.23 1.50 7.94
CA PHE A 89 -3.32 1.47 6.48
C PHE A 89 -4.75 1.82 6.08
N ASN A 90 -4.96 2.93 5.37
CA ASN A 90 -6.30 3.41 5.02
C ASN A 90 -7.00 2.63 3.89
N GLY A 91 -6.36 1.60 3.33
CA GLY A 91 -6.90 0.79 2.23
C GLY A 91 -6.76 1.42 0.85
N ASN A 92 -6.21 2.64 0.74
CA ASN A 92 -6.00 3.27 -0.56
C ASN A 92 -4.71 2.75 -1.22
N LEU A 93 -4.86 1.68 -2.01
CA LEU A 93 -3.76 1.04 -2.72
C LEU A 93 -3.08 2.00 -3.72
N GLU A 94 -3.85 2.81 -4.43
CA GLU A 94 -3.31 3.78 -5.40
C GLU A 94 -2.41 4.81 -4.71
N ALA A 95 -2.84 5.33 -3.55
CA ALA A 95 -2.02 6.20 -2.73
C ALA A 95 -0.73 5.50 -2.24
N ALA A 96 -0.84 4.24 -1.80
CA ALA A 96 0.31 3.47 -1.34
C ALA A 96 1.36 3.24 -2.45
N ILE A 97 0.89 2.92 -3.66
CA ILE A 97 1.72 2.78 -4.86
C ILE A 97 2.34 4.13 -5.24
N PHE A 98 1.54 5.20 -5.27
CA PHE A 98 2.00 6.55 -5.58
C PHE A 98 3.12 7.01 -4.63
N HIS A 99 2.95 6.77 -3.33
CA HIS A 99 3.95 7.06 -2.31
C HIS A 99 5.12 6.07 -2.29
N LYS A 100 5.17 5.09 -3.21
CA LYS A 100 6.26 4.11 -3.33
C LYS A 100 6.49 3.34 -2.03
N LYS A 101 5.41 2.95 -1.36
CA LYS A 101 5.44 2.22 -0.09
C LYS A 101 5.51 0.71 -0.27
N LEU A 102 5.18 0.19 -1.45
CA LEU A 102 4.99 -1.24 -1.69
C LEU A 102 6.12 -1.82 -2.54
N TYR A 103 6.75 -2.88 -2.05
CA TYR A 103 7.83 -3.59 -2.72
C TYR A 103 7.46 -5.07 -2.90
N ASP A 104 7.87 -5.63 -4.04
CA ASP A 104 7.73 -7.06 -4.30
C ASP A 104 8.92 -7.79 -3.69
N ILE A 105 8.64 -8.70 -2.77
CA ILE A 105 9.64 -9.56 -2.14
C ILE A 105 9.28 -11.04 -2.31
N SER A 106 8.50 -11.37 -3.34
CA SER A 106 8.07 -12.74 -3.66
C SER A 106 9.24 -13.72 -3.79
N TYR A 107 10.40 -13.23 -4.22
CA TYR A 107 11.62 -14.04 -4.33
C TYR A 107 12.20 -14.49 -2.97
N LEU A 108 11.74 -13.90 -1.86
CA LEU A 108 12.13 -14.26 -0.49
C LEU A 108 11.17 -15.23 0.19
N ILE A 109 10.19 -15.76 -0.54
CA ILE A 109 9.27 -16.76 0.02
C ILE A 109 10.05 -18.00 0.46
N GLY A 110 9.77 -18.46 1.68
CA GLY A 110 10.42 -19.62 2.29
C GLY A 110 11.70 -19.29 3.05
N GLU A 111 12.18 -18.04 3.03
CA GLU A 111 13.28 -17.60 3.86
C GLU A 111 12.88 -17.62 5.35
N ALA A 112 13.72 -18.22 6.20
CA ALA A 112 13.42 -18.38 7.62
C ALA A 112 13.44 -17.05 8.40
N SER A 113 14.18 -16.05 7.91
CA SER A 113 14.24 -14.73 8.52
C SER A 113 14.62 -13.67 7.49
N ILE A 114 13.76 -12.66 7.35
CA ILE A 114 14.00 -11.50 6.50
C ILE A 114 14.49 -10.36 7.39
N GLN A 115 15.73 -9.91 7.18
CA GLN A 115 16.32 -8.78 7.90
C GLN A 115 16.71 -7.68 6.94
N PHE A 116 16.23 -6.46 7.17
CA PHE A 116 16.54 -5.29 6.36
C PHE A 116 17.68 -4.46 6.97
N VAL A 117 18.49 -3.84 6.10
CA VAL A 117 19.50 -2.87 6.50
C VAL A 117 18.81 -1.57 6.92
N LYS A 118 19.33 -0.90 7.96
CA LYS A 118 18.87 0.45 8.33
C LYS A 118 19.37 1.45 7.27
N GLU A 119 18.48 1.92 6.42
CA GLU A 119 18.79 2.88 5.34
C GLU A 119 18.15 4.25 5.64
N GLU A 120 18.62 4.92 6.70
CA GLU A 120 18.04 6.17 7.20
C GLU A 120 17.94 7.26 6.12
N GLU A 121 19.03 7.51 5.38
CA GLU A 121 19.06 8.53 4.31
C GLU A 121 18.02 8.25 3.23
N PHE A 122 17.91 7.00 2.79
CA PHE A 122 16.92 6.57 1.80
C PHE A 122 15.48 6.73 2.31
N ILE A 123 15.21 6.34 3.56
CA ILE A 123 13.89 6.47 4.18
C ILE A 123 13.49 7.95 4.30
N VAL A 124 14.42 8.81 4.74
CA VAL A 124 14.20 10.26 4.83
C VAL A 124 13.90 10.83 3.46
N GLU A 125 14.73 10.52 2.47
CA GLU A 125 14.57 11.03 1.11
C GLU A 125 13.23 10.61 0.51
N ARG A 126 12.85 9.33 0.68
CA ARG A 126 11.66 8.77 0.05
C ARG A 126 10.36 9.15 0.74
N TYR A 127 10.32 9.11 2.07
CA TYR A 127 9.07 9.17 2.82
C TYR A 127 8.87 10.47 3.61
N LEU A 128 9.89 11.33 3.70
CA LEU A 128 9.79 12.61 4.42
C LEU A 128 10.13 13.80 3.54
N SER A 129 11.38 13.97 3.12
CA SER A 129 11.80 15.17 2.37
C SER A 129 11.31 15.18 0.92
N GLY A 130 11.23 14.00 0.29
CA GLY A 130 10.71 13.81 -1.05
C GLY A 130 9.23 13.40 -1.09
N ALA A 131 8.56 13.36 0.07
CA ALA A 131 7.14 13.03 0.15
C ALA A 131 6.31 14.08 -0.61
N ARG A 132 5.38 13.60 -1.44
CA ARG A 132 4.42 14.42 -2.15
C ARG A 132 3.04 14.09 -1.65
N GLU A 133 2.16 15.08 -1.59
CA GLU A 133 0.75 14.86 -1.28
C GLU A 133 0.11 14.02 -2.39
N TYR A 134 -0.67 13.02 -1.98
CA TYR A 134 -1.45 12.23 -2.92
C TYR A 134 -2.67 13.04 -3.34
N ILE A 135 -2.77 13.31 -4.63
CA ILE A 135 -3.95 13.92 -5.23
C ILE A 135 -4.71 12.77 -5.88
N GLU A 136 -5.88 12.43 -5.34
CA GLU A 136 -6.73 11.42 -5.97
C GLU A 136 -7.06 11.89 -7.38
N PRO A 137 -6.71 11.13 -8.43
CA PRO A 137 -7.03 11.53 -9.78
C PRO A 137 -8.55 11.68 -9.87
N GLU A 138 -9.02 12.81 -10.41
CA GLU A 138 -10.43 12.97 -10.74
C GLU A 138 -10.81 11.78 -11.62
N LYS A 139 -11.53 10.82 -11.06
CA LYS A 139 -12.12 9.74 -11.85
C LYS A 139 -13.03 10.46 -12.80
N GLU A 140 -12.65 10.56 -14.07
CA GLU A 140 -13.58 10.90 -15.13
C GLU A 140 -14.76 9.97 -14.90
N VAL A 141 -15.85 10.55 -14.38
CA VAL A 141 -17.12 9.85 -14.31
C VAL A 141 -17.48 9.72 -15.78
N LYS A 142 -17.04 8.61 -16.40
CA LYS A 142 -17.75 8.01 -17.51
C LYS A 142 -19.10 7.65 -16.92
N MET A 143 -19.97 8.67 -16.78
CA MET A 143 -21.40 8.47 -16.79
C MET A 143 -21.60 7.56 -17.97
N LEU A 144 -22.03 6.33 -17.70
CA LEU A 144 -22.58 5.48 -18.74
C LEU A 144 -23.57 6.38 -19.47
N ALA A 145 -23.21 6.80 -20.69
CA ALA A 145 -24.11 7.60 -21.49
C ALA A 145 -25.43 6.81 -21.50
N PRO A 146 -26.57 7.42 -21.15
CA PRO A 146 -27.83 6.71 -21.23
C PRO A 146 -27.90 6.13 -22.62
N VAL A 147 -28.12 4.82 -22.73
CA VAL A 147 -28.23 4.11 -24.01
C VAL A 147 -29.34 4.80 -24.79
N VAL A 148 -28.97 5.72 -25.69
CA VAL A 148 -29.91 6.42 -26.55
C VAL A 148 -30.40 5.39 -27.54
N LYS A 149 -31.62 4.91 -27.29
CA LYS A 149 -32.39 3.88 -28.00
C LYS A 149 -32.02 2.44 -27.64
N MET A 150 -32.86 1.85 -26.80
CA MET A 150 -33.16 0.42 -26.93
C MET A 150 -33.55 0.13 -28.38
N PRO A 151 -32.98 -0.88 -29.06
CA PRO A 151 -33.54 -1.34 -30.32
C PRO A 151 -34.96 -1.87 -30.02
N ALA A 152 -35.95 -1.37 -30.76
CA ALA A 152 -37.31 -1.87 -30.68
C ALA A 152 -37.29 -3.39 -30.95
N ILE A 153 -37.70 -4.18 -29.95
CA ILE A 153 -37.95 -5.60 -30.12
C ILE A 153 -39.19 -5.74 -31.02
N GLY A 154 -39.03 -6.41 -32.16
CA GLY A 154 -40.03 -6.55 -33.23
C GLY A 154 -40.04 -5.28 -34.10
N VAL A 155 -39.77 -5.30 -35.40
CA VAL A 155 -40.44 -6.09 -36.43
C VAL A 155 -39.47 -6.28 -37.60
N LYS A 156 -38.82 -7.43 -37.71
CA LYS A 156 -38.37 -7.94 -39.00
C LYS A 156 -38.93 -9.33 -39.14
N ALA A 157 -39.92 -9.48 -40.02
CA ALA A 157 -40.40 -10.79 -40.42
C ALA A 157 -39.20 -11.60 -40.94
N MET A 158 -38.87 -12.70 -40.27
CA MET A 158 -37.87 -13.65 -40.76
C MET A 158 -38.44 -14.33 -42.02
N LYS A 159 -38.16 -13.75 -43.20
CA LYS A 159 -38.37 -14.41 -44.47
C LYS A 159 -37.43 -15.62 -44.53
N GLY A 160 -37.99 -16.83 -44.62
CA GLY A 160 -37.25 -18.04 -44.97
C GLY A 160 -37.49 -19.27 -44.10
N LEU A 161 -38.28 -19.19 -43.03
CA LEU A 161 -38.55 -20.35 -42.17
C LEU A 161 -39.99 -20.83 -42.38
N ALA A 162 -40.13 -21.98 -43.04
CA ALA A 162 -41.40 -22.68 -43.17
C ALA A 162 -41.82 -23.27 -41.81
N PRO A 163 -43.08 -23.10 -41.38
CA PRO A 163 -43.54 -23.67 -40.12
C PRO A 163 -43.62 -25.20 -40.21
N VAL A 164 -43.03 -25.87 -39.22
CA VAL A 164 -43.10 -27.33 -39.05
C VAL A 164 -44.52 -27.72 -38.67
N LYS A 165 -45.16 -28.58 -39.49
CA LYS A 165 -46.49 -29.13 -39.19
C LYS A 165 -46.39 -30.17 -38.07
N LYS A 166 -47.33 -30.12 -37.12
CA LYS A 166 -47.71 -31.28 -36.29
C LYS A 166 -48.62 -32.20 -37.09
#